data_AF-A0A7V9ZEA5-F1
#
_entry.id   AF-A0A7V9ZEA5-F1
#
_cell.length_a   1.000
_cell.length_b   1.000
_cell.length_c   1.000
_cell.angle_alpha   90.00
_cell.angle_beta   90.00
_cell.angle_gamma   90.00
#
_symmetry.space_group_name_H-M   'P 1'
#
loop_
_entity.id
_entity.type
_entity.pdbx_description
1 polymer ?
#
loop_
_entity_poly.entity_id
_entity_poly.type
_entity_poly.pdbx_seq_one_letter_code
_entity_poly.pdbx_strand_id
1 'polypeptide(L)'
;MIETLKRGDQLLAVIVSRDFHEPGIHFFTPNDLSQQLAFMRHPAGRVIDPHVHNPVRRTVQYTQEVLFIKKGKLRVDFYDDSQSYIESRILQGGDVILLATGGHGFEVLEEVEMVEVKQGPYAGDQDKTRFQPVTAERVMVKG
;
A
#
# COMPACT_ATOMS: atom_id res chain seq x y z
N MET A 1 -9.12 -11.32 1.92
CA MET A 1 -7.80 -11.93 1.63
C MET A 1 -6.71 -10.90 1.87
N ILE A 2 -5.50 -11.32 2.21
CA ILE A 2 -4.31 -10.45 2.26
C ILE A 2 -3.33 -10.96 1.22
N GLU A 3 -2.82 -10.06 0.38
CA GLU A 3 -1.74 -10.36 -0.56
C GLU A 3 -0.50 -9.57 -0.18
N THR A 4 0.66 -10.20 -0.33
CA THR A 4 1.96 -9.58 -0.11
C THR A 4 2.80 -9.75 -1.36
N LEU A 5 3.15 -8.66 -2.02
CA LEU A 5 4.01 -8.66 -3.18
C LEU A 5 5.46 -8.48 -2.73
N LYS A 6 6.32 -9.45 -3.06
CA LYS A 6 7.75 -9.41 -2.75
C LYS A 6 8.59 -9.68 -3.99
N ARG A 7 9.79 -9.11 -4.01
CA ARG A 7 10.87 -9.48 -4.93
C ARG A 7 12.09 -9.89 -4.12
N GLY A 8 12.34 -11.19 -4.04
CA GLY A 8 13.28 -11.72 -3.04
C GLY A 8 12.80 -11.37 -1.64
N ASP A 9 13.67 -10.74 -0.84
CA ASP A 9 13.34 -10.30 0.52
C ASP A 9 12.69 -8.91 0.58
N GLN A 10 12.67 -8.17 -0.54
CA GLN A 10 12.12 -6.82 -0.61
C GLN A 10 10.59 -6.85 -0.67
N LEU A 11 9.93 -6.16 0.26
CA LEU A 11 8.49 -5.96 0.27
C LEU A 11 8.11 -4.79 -0.65
N LEU A 12 7.39 -5.07 -1.74
CA LEU A 12 6.92 -4.05 -2.66
C LEU A 12 5.57 -3.46 -2.23
N ALA A 13 4.62 -4.35 -1.91
CA ALA A 13 3.28 -3.92 -1.52
C ALA A 13 2.56 -4.94 -0.65
N VAL A 14 1.57 -4.45 0.08
CA VAL A 14 0.57 -5.26 0.81
C VAL A 14 -0.82 -4.82 0.37
N ILE A 15 -1.65 -5.77 -0.05
CA ILE A 15 -3.05 -5.51 -0.40
C ILE A 15 -3.94 -6.19 0.63
N VAL A 16 -4.80 -5.39 1.26
CA VAL A 16 -5.86 -5.83 2.16
C VAL A 16 -7.16 -5.75 1.38
N SER A 17 -7.70 -6.90 0.98
CA SER A 17 -8.96 -6.96 0.26
C SER A 17 -10.11 -6.46 1.14
N ARG A 18 -11.10 -5.82 0.51
CA ARG A 18 -12.39 -5.41 1.10
C ARG A 18 -13.11 -6.51 1.88
N ASP A 19 -12.84 -7.78 1.58
CA ASP A 19 -13.49 -8.94 2.20
C ASP A 19 -12.70 -9.49 3.40
N PHE A 20 -11.54 -8.91 3.75
CA PHE A 20 -10.80 -9.30 4.96
C PHE A 20 -11.54 -8.82 6.21
N HIS A 21 -11.86 -9.74 7.12
CA HIS A 21 -12.69 -9.45 8.30
C HIS A 21 -12.31 -10.29 9.54
N GLU A 22 -11.06 -10.72 9.64
CA GLU A 22 -10.60 -11.56 10.76
C GLU A 22 -10.71 -10.82 12.12
N PRO A 23 -11.19 -11.47 13.18
CA PRO A 23 -11.27 -10.86 14.51
C PRO A 23 -9.86 -10.58 15.07
N GLY A 24 -9.73 -9.53 15.87
CA GLY A 24 -8.47 -9.15 16.52
C GLY A 24 -7.70 -8.06 15.78
N ILE A 25 -6.40 -7.99 16.05
CA ILE A 25 -5.47 -7.01 15.46
C ILE A 25 -4.49 -7.80 14.58
N HIS A 26 -4.40 -7.42 13.32
CA HIS A 26 -3.56 -8.08 12.32
C HIS A 26 -2.61 -7.06 11.70
N PHE A 27 -1.33 -7.12 12.06
CA PHE A 27 -0.28 -6.33 11.42
C PHE A 27 0.19 -7.04 10.15
N PHE A 28 0.32 -6.28 9.07
CA PHE A 28 0.75 -6.81 7.76
C PHE A 28 2.15 -6.34 7.35
N THR A 29 2.80 -5.55 8.20
CA THR A 29 4.11 -4.94 7.97
C THR A 29 5.14 -5.47 8.97
N PRO A 30 6.36 -5.79 8.53
CA PRO A 30 7.52 -5.92 9.41
C PRO A 30 7.72 -4.73 10.35
N ASN A 31 8.21 -4.99 11.57
CA ASN A 31 8.37 -3.96 12.63
C ASN A 31 9.42 -2.88 12.32
N ASP A 32 10.31 -3.12 11.36
CA ASP A 32 11.38 -2.23 10.93
C ASP A 32 10.93 -1.23 9.85
N LEU A 33 9.74 -1.40 9.26
CA LEU A 33 9.16 -0.41 8.36
C LEU A 33 8.76 0.86 9.10
N SER A 34 9.08 2.00 8.51
CA SER A 34 8.72 3.31 9.04
C SER A 34 7.22 3.60 9.03
N GLN A 35 6.45 2.90 8.19
CA GLN A 35 4.99 2.90 8.19
C GLN A 35 4.46 1.50 8.50
N GLN A 36 3.45 1.43 9.37
CA GLN A 36 2.79 0.17 9.75
C GLN A 36 1.38 0.13 9.20
N LEU A 37 0.97 -1.00 8.64
CA LEU A 37 -0.40 -1.27 8.22
C LEU A 37 -0.99 -2.39 9.07
N ALA A 38 -2.13 -2.12 9.69
CA ALA A 38 -2.87 -3.11 10.46
C ALA A 38 -4.38 -3.01 10.21
N PHE A 39 -5.04 -4.16 10.21
CA PHE A 39 -6.50 -4.27 10.30
C PHE A 39 -6.89 -4.62 11.74
N MET A 40 -7.98 -4.01 12.22
CA MET A 40 -8.48 -4.25 13.57
C MET A 40 -9.99 -4.49 13.54
N ARG A 41 -10.44 -5.62 14.09
CA ARG A 41 -11.85 -5.92 14.29
C ARG A 41 -12.09 -6.35 15.74
N HIS A 42 -12.84 -5.54 16.47
CA HIS A 42 -13.24 -5.83 17.84
C HIS A 42 -14.76 -6.04 17.94
N PRO A 43 -15.22 -6.91 18.86
CA PRO A 43 -16.64 -7.02 19.16
C PRO A 43 -17.16 -5.75 19.84
N ALA A 44 -18.48 -5.53 19.76
CA ALA A 44 -19.14 -4.44 20.46
C ALA A 44 -18.88 -4.53 21.98
N GLY A 45 -18.65 -3.38 22.62
CA GLY A 45 -18.34 -3.28 24.05
C GLY A 45 -16.86 -3.42 24.40
N ARG A 46 -15.97 -3.74 23.44
CA ARG A 46 -14.52 -3.67 23.67
C ARG A 46 -14.09 -2.21 23.86
N VAL A 47 -13.41 -1.94 24.98
CA VAL A 47 -12.73 -0.66 25.23
C VAL A 47 -11.28 -0.75 24.76
N ILE A 48 -10.82 0.28 24.05
CA ILE A 48 -9.41 0.49 23.71
C ILE A 48 -8.91 1.60 24.63
N ASP A 49 -7.85 1.31 25.41
CA ASP A 49 -7.35 2.25 26.41
C ASP A 49 -6.79 3.52 25.74
N PRO A 50 -7.09 4.71 26.29
CA PRO A 50 -6.54 5.95 25.78
C PRO A 50 -5.02 5.98 26.01
N HIS A 51 -4.28 6.37 24.98
CA HIS A 51 -2.82 6.47 25.06
C HIS A 51 -2.32 7.61 24.15
N VAL A 52 -1.10 8.07 24.44
CA VAL A 52 -0.34 8.98 23.58
C VAL A 52 0.92 8.25 23.13
N HIS A 53 1.40 8.57 21.92
CA HIS A 53 2.65 8.01 21.44
C HIS A 53 3.84 8.76 22.04
N ASN A 54 4.82 8.02 22.56
CA ASN A 54 6.08 8.59 23.04
C ASN A 54 6.90 9.15 21.86
N PRO A 55 7.63 10.26 22.06
CA PRO A 55 8.59 10.72 21.08
C PRO A 55 9.70 9.67 20.94
N VAL A 56 9.79 9.08 19.74
CA VAL A 56 10.81 8.09 19.39
C VAL A 56 11.46 8.54 18.10
N ARG A 57 12.79 8.63 18.09
CA ARG A 57 13.55 8.94 16.87
C ARG A 57 13.40 7.80 15.87
N ARG A 58 13.09 8.14 14.63
CA ARG A 58 12.97 7.20 13.51
C ARG A 58 13.70 7.78 12.31
N THR A 59 14.27 6.91 11.49
CA THR A 59 14.84 7.28 10.19
C THR A 59 13.85 6.86 9.11
N VAL A 60 13.50 7.78 8.22
CA VAL A 60 12.67 7.52 7.06
C VAL A 60 13.58 7.60 5.84
N GLN A 61 13.75 6.47 5.13
CA GLN A 61 14.59 6.42 3.93
C GLN A 61 13.78 6.68 2.66
N TYR A 62 12.53 6.21 2.64
CA TYR A 62 11.62 6.31 1.52
C TYR A 62 10.25 6.77 1.99
N THR A 63 9.57 7.55 1.15
CA THR A 63 8.17 7.89 1.36
C THR A 63 7.32 6.69 0.97
N GLN A 64 6.59 6.16 1.95
CA GLN A 64 5.59 5.11 1.75
C GLN A 64 4.19 5.73 1.67
N GLU A 65 3.30 5.06 0.95
CA GLU A 65 1.92 5.52 0.79
C GLU A 65 0.92 4.38 0.95
N VAL A 66 -0.19 4.70 1.61
CA VAL A 66 -1.35 3.83 1.72
C VAL A 66 -2.51 4.45 0.95
N LEU A 67 -3.11 3.67 0.05
CA LEU A 67 -4.32 4.07 -0.67
C LEU A 67 -5.52 3.28 -0.13
N PHE A 68 -6.58 4.02 0.18
CA PHE A 68 -7.90 3.47 0.50
C PHE A 68 -8.82 3.71 -0.69
N ILE A 69 -9.18 2.64 -1.41
CA ILE A 69 -10.05 2.76 -2.57
C ILE A 69 -11.49 2.87 -2.07
N LYS A 70 -12.11 4.05 -2.17
CA LYS A 70 -13.51 4.25 -1.74
C LYS A 70 -14.48 3.71 -2.79
N LYS A 71 -14.18 3.93 -4.07
CA LYS A 71 -15.01 3.56 -5.22
C LYS A 71 -14.13 3.34 -6.45
N GLY A 72 -14.61 2.54 -7.40
CA GLY A 72 -14.01 2.38 -8.71
C GLY A 72 -13.11 1.16 -8.84
N LYS A 73 -12.33 1.16 -9.92
CA LYS A 73 -11.41 0.08 -10.29
C LYS A 73 -10.09 0.67 -10.77
N LEU A 74 -9.02 0.30 -10.10
CA LEU A 74 -7.67 0.83 -10.31
C LEU A 74 -6.72 -0.31 -10.62
N ARG A 75 -5.97 -0.25 -11.73
CA ARG A 75 -4.82 -1.12 -11.93
C ARG A 75 -3.60 -0.44 -11.31
N VAL A 76 -2.84 -1.21 -10.54
CA VAL A 76 -1.50 -0.83 -10.08
C VAL A 76 -0.48 -1.69 -10.82
N ASP A 77 0.55 -1.04 -11.36
CA ASP A 77 1.66 -1.66 -12.07
C ASP A 77 2.90 -1.56 -11.20
N PHE A 78 3.55 -2.68 -10.87
CA PHE A 78 4.72 -2.71 -9.99
C PHE A 78 6.02 -2.81 -10.77
N TYR A 79 7.05 -2.12 -10.28
CA TYR A 79 8.38 -2.06 -10.86
C TYR A 79 9.44 -2.27 -9.77
N ASP A 80 10.61 -2.77 -10.16
CA ASP A 80 11.77 -2.80 -9.27
C ASP A 80 12.52 -1.46 -9.20
N ASP A 81 13.58 -1.43 -8.40
CA ASP A 81 14.46 -0.26 -8.25
C ASP A 81 15.23 0.08 -9.54
N SER A 82 15.30 -0.85 -10.49
CA SER A 82 15.83 -0.62 -11.85
C SER A 82 14.75 -0.19 -12.84
N GLN A 83 13.56 0.20 -12.35
CA GLN A 83 12.41 0.64 -13.15
C GLN A 83 11.89 -0.43 -14.13
N SER A 84 12.22 -1.70 -13.89
CA SER A 84 11.75 -2.82 -14.70
C SER A 84 10.40 -3.33 -14.18
N TYR A 85 9.44 -3.45 -15.09
CA TYR A 85 8.09 -3.95 -14.79
C TYR A 85 8.14 -5.39 -14.23
N ILE A 86 7.30 -5.65 -13.24
CA ILE A 86 7.19 -6.95 -12.56
C ILE A 86 5.84 -7.58 -12.91
N GLU A 87 4.75 -6.98 -12.44
CA GLU A 87 3.38 -7.46 -12.62
C GLU A 87 2.37 -6.37 -12.21
N SER A 88 1.10 -6.63 -12.46
CA SER A 88 0.01 -5.72 -12.08
C SER A 88 -1.01 -6.39 -11.15
N ARG A 89 -1.71 -5.57 -10.36
CA ARG A 89 -2.90 -5.95 -9.59
C ARG A 89 -4.06 -5.03 -9.92
N ILE A 90 -5.27 -5.54 -9.74
CA ILE A 90 -6.49 -4.73 -9.82
C ILE A 90 -7.03 -4.56 -8.40
N LEU A 91 -7.24 -3.30 -8.03
CA LEU A 91 -7.89 -2.89 -6.80
C LEU A 91 -9.30 -2.39 -7.13
N GLN A 92 -10.21 -2.61 -6.20
CA GLN A 92 -11.60 -2.16 -6.30
C GLN A 92 -12.04 -1.45 -5.02
N GLY A 93 -13.21 -0.80 -5.07
CA GLY A 93 -13.80 -0.15 -3.90
C GLY A 93 -13.85 -1.06 -2.67
N GLY A 94 -13.30 -0.57 -1.56
CA GLY A 94 -13.12 -1.24 -0.28
C GLY A 94 -11.71 -1.80 -0.04
N ASP A 95 -10.89 -1.95 -1.08
CA ASP A 95 -9.52 -2.45 -0.93
C ASP A 95 -8.59 -1.37 -0.35
N VAL A 96 -7.56 -1.82 0.36
CA VAL A 96 -6.47 -0.99 0.87
C VAL A 96 -5.16 -1.54 0.35
N ILE A 97 -4.26 -0.67 -0.11
CA ILE A 97 -2.91 -1.04 -0.51
C ILE A 97 -1.88 -0.18 0.23
N LEU A 98 -0.85 -0.82 0.80
CA LEU A 98 0.41 -0.17 1.18
C LEU A 98 1.42 -0.38 0.05
N LEU A 99 2.03 0.71 -0.40
CA LEU A 99 3.17 0.72 -1.33
C LEU A 99 4.43 0.99 -0.51
N ALA A 100 5.26 -0.04 -0.34
CA ALA A 100 6.35 -0.04 0.62
C ALA A 100 7.72 0.33 -0.01
N THR A 101 8.10 -0.31 -1.11
CA THR A 101 9.34 -0.03 -1.86
C THR A 101 9.16 -0.31 -3.35
N GLY A 102 10.20 -0.07 -4.15
CA GLY A 102 10.15 -0.20 -5.61
C GLY A 102 9.39 0.94 -6.27
N GLY A 103 9.09 0.75 -7.55
CA GLY A 103 8.27 1.68 -8.33
C GLY A 103 6.83 1.20 -8.46
N HIS A 104 5.89 2.13 -8.60
CA HIS A 104 4.53 1.82 -8.97
C HIS A 104 3.97 2.84 -9.96
N GLY A 105 3.04 2.39 -10.80
CA GLY A 105 2.23 3.22 -11.68
C GLY A 105 0.77 2.82 -11.56
N PHE A 106 -0.12 3.65 -12.08
CA PHE A 106 -1.56 3.40 -12.02
C PHE A 106 -2.24 3.63 -13.35
N GLU A 107 -3.25 2.80 -13.63
CA GLU A 107 -4.23 3.05 -14.68
C GLU A 107 -5.64 2.99 -14.08
N VAL A 108 -6.42 4.06 -14.27
CA VAL A 108 -7.80 4.15 -13.80
C VAL A 108 -8.69 3.43 -14.81
N LEU A 109 -9.21 2.26 -14.45
CA LEU A 109 -10.03 1.42 -15.34
C LEU A 109 -11.51 1.81 -15.30
N GLU A 110 -11.96 2.32 -14.14
CA GLU A 110 -13.29 2.88 -13.90
C GLU A 110 -13.12 4.12 -13.01
N GLU A 111 -14.08 5.05 -12.96
CA GLU A 111 -14.00 6.25 -12.10
C GLU A 111 -13.64 5.88 -10.65
N VAL A 112 -12.47 6.34 -10.18
CA VAL A 112 -11.93 6.02 -8.85
C VAL A 112 -12.08 7.21 -7.91
N GLU A 113 -12.58 6.93 -6.70
CA GLU A 113 -12.39 7.77 -5.52
C GLU A 113 -11.45 7.05 -4.57
N MET A 114 -10.40 7.72 -4.09
CA MET A 114 -9.47 7.15 -3.14
C MET A 114 -8.95 8.19 -2.15
N VAL A 115 -8.55 7.72 -0.97
CA VAL A 115 -7.85 8.53 0.04
C VAL A 115 -6.42 8.02 0.13
N GLU A 116 -5.47 8.95 0.20
CA GLU A 116 -4.06 8.63 0.33
C GLU A 116 -3.53 9.09 1.70
N VAL A 117 -2.72 8.24 2.33
CA VAL A 117 -1.94 8.55 3.53
C VAL A 117 -0.47 8.33 3.22
N LYS A 118 0.33 9.40 3.21
CA LYS A 118 1.78 9.33 2.99
C LYS A 118 2.56 9.40 4.30
N GLN A 119 3.70 8.72 4.32
CA GLN A 119 4.73 8.91 5.33
C GLN A 119 5.30 10.33 5.23
N GLY A 120 5.45 11.00 6.38
CA GLY A 120 6.19 12.26 6.48
C GLY A 120 7.59 12.07 7.09
N PRO A 121 8.43 13.13 7.09
CA PRO A 121 8.16 14.47 6.55
C PRO A 121 8.01 14.48 5.03
N TYR A 122 7.05 15.25 4.52
CA TYR A 122 6.72 15.28 3.08
C TYR A 122 7.66 16.22 2.33
N ALA A 123 8.33 15.74 1.27
CA ALA A 123 9.25 16.54 0.47
C ALA A 123 8.62 17.03 -0.86
N GLY A 124 7.33 16.78 -1.09
CA GLY A 124 6.65 17.20 -2.31
C GLY A 124 7.10 16.38 -3.52
N ASP A 125 7.28 17.04 -4.67
CA ASP A 125 7.73 16.37 -5.90
C ASP A 125 9.14 15.79 -5.80
N GLN A 126 9.94 16.21 -4.82
CA GLN A 126 11.29 15.66 -4.60
C GLN A 126 11.27 14.20 -4.10
N ASP A 127 10.13 13.68 -3.66
CA ASP A 127 9.96 12.28 -3.26
C ASP A 127 9.90 11.31 -4.44
N LYS A 128 9.85 11.79 -5.69
CA LYS A 128 9.52 10.94 -6.86
C LYS A 128 10.50 11.12 -8.01
N THR A 129 10.97 9.99 -8.54
CA THR A 129 11.56 9.91 -9.89
C THR A 129 10.53 9.30 -10.83
N ARG A 130 10.22 9.98 -11.93
CA ARG A 130 9.26 9.51 -12.94
C ARG A 130 9.97 8.82 -14.10
N PHE A 131 9.36 7.77 -14.64
CA PHE A 131 9.87 6.99 -15.75
C PHE A 131 8.72 6.49 -16.65
N GLN A 132 9.05 5.87 -17.78
CA GLN A 132 8.05 5.39 -18.74
C GLN A 132 7.32 4.15 -18.20
N PRO A 133 5.98 4.11 -18.26
CA PRO A 133 5.22 2.95 -17.81
C PRO A 133 5.36 1.76 -18.76
N VAL A 134 4.98 0.57 -18.28
CA VAL A 134 4.76 -0.61 -19.13
C VAL A 134 3.71 -0.30 -20.20
N THR A 135 3.88 -0.85 -21.41
CA THR A 135 2.87 -0.73 -22.47
C THR A 135 1.71 -1.67 -22.24
N ALA A 136 0.52 -1.33 -22.73
CA ALA A 136 -0.71 -2.11 -22.50
C ALA A 136 -0.58 -3.59 -22.94
N GLU A 137 0.19 -3.87 -24.00
CA GLU A 137 0.39 -5.21 -24.55
C GLU A 137 1.26 -6.11 -23.66
N ARG A 138 2.02 -5.51 -22.73
CA ARG A 138 2.96 -6.21 -21.83
C ARG A 138 2.45 -6.31 -20.40
N VAL A 139 1.26 -5.76 -20.12
CA VAL A 139 0.64 -5.83 -18.80
C VAL A 139 0.28 -7.28 -18.46
N MET A 140 0.76 -7.74 -17.32
CA MET A 140 0.47 -9.04 -16.73
C MET A 140 -0.27 -8.84 -15.40
N VAL A 141 -1.60 -8.89 -15.45
CA VAL A 141 -2.42 -8.85 -14.25
C VAL A 141 -2.38 -10.21 -13.56
N LYS A 142 -2.00 -10.23 -12.28
CA LYS A 142 -2.18 -11.39 -11.41
C LYS A 142 -3.21 -11.09 -10.33
N GLY A 143 -3.58 -12.10 -9.55
CA GLY A 143 -4.48 -11.98 -8.40
C GLY A 143 -4.07 -12.95 -7.31
#